data_AF-A0A498S6H7-F1
#
_entry.id   AF-A0A498S6H7-F1
#
_cell.length_a   1.000
_cell.length_b   1.000
_cell.length_c   1.000
_cell.angle_alpha   90.00
_cell.angle_beta   90.00
_cell.angle_gamma   90.00
#
_symmetry.space_group_name_H-M   'P 1'
#
loop_
_entity.id
_entity.type
_entity.pdbx_description
1 polymer ?
#
loop_
_entity_poly.entity_id
_entity_poly.type
_entity_poly.pdbx_seq_one_letter_code
_entity_poly.pdbx_strand_id
1 'polypeptide(L)'
;MAENKLLLKRSSVDVPYGFVIRHITFYPPKNSPIEGMKCIQKPVYTLAILTVKPASIADEAGLRAGYRIIEMNGQAVHHLTYSDVCKITKR
;
A
#
# COMPACT_ATOMS: atom_id res chain seq x y z
N MET A 1 -10.01 -6.99 12.90
CA MET A 1 -9.34 -5.75 12.46
C MET A 1 -10.36 -4.93 11.70
N ALA A 2 -10.54 -3.65 12.02
CA ALA A 2 -11.53 -2.82 11.33
C ALA A 2 -11.01 -2.42 9.94
N GLU A 3 -11.77 -2.73 8.90
CA GLU A 3 -11.47 -2.31 7.53
C GLU A 3 -12.23 -1.03 7.24
N ASN A 4 -11.52 0.07 6.98
CA ASN A 4 -12.11 1.35 6.66
C ASN A 4 -11.97 1.62 5.17
N LYS A 5 -13.10 1.70 4.48
CA LYS A 5 -13.15 2.10 3.07
C LYS A 5 -13.23 3.62 2.96
N LEU A 6 -12.23 4.23 2.35
CA LEU A 6 -12.14 5.68 2.15
C LEU A 6 -12.22 6.01 0.66
N LEU A 7 -12.97 7.06 0.32
CA LEU A 7 -13.08 7.59 -1.03
C LEU A 7 -12.42 8.96 -1.10
N LEU A 8 -11.31 9.05 -1.83
CA LEU A 8 -10.58 10.31 -2.03
C LEU A 8 -10.97 10.92 -3.37
N LYS A 9 -11.49 12.15 -3.35
CA LYS A 9 -11.86 12.92 -4.55
C LYS A 9 -10.95 14.13 -4.68
N ARG A 10 -10.38 14.33 -5.88
CA ARG A 10 -9.56 15.50 -6.22
C ARG A 10 -10.19 16.25 -7.40
N SER A 11 -10.05 17.57 -7.41
CA SER A 11 -10.63 18.43 -8.45
C SER A 11 -9.83 18.41 -9.77
N SER A 12 -8.52 18.19 -9.71
CA SER A 12 -7.64 18.02 -10.87
C SER A 12 -6.56 16.96 -10.59
N VAL A 13 -5.97 16.41 -11.65
CA VAL A 13 -4.84 15.46 -11.57
C VAL A 13 -3.58 16.10 -10.98
N ASP A 14 -3.42 17.41 -11.17
CA ASP A 14 -2.28 18.19 -10.66
C ASP A 14 -2.34 18.39 -9.14
N VAL A 15 -3.51 18.23 -8.53
CA VAL A 15 -3.69 18.35 -7.09
C VAL A 15 -3.39 17.00 -6.43
N PRO A 16 -2.34 16.90 -5.59
CA PRO A 16 -2.04 15.67 -4.89
C PRO A 16 -3.08 15.42 -3.80
N TYR A 17 -3.32 14.15 -3.49
CA TYR A 17 -4.21 13.76 -2.39
C TYR A 17 -3.66 14.13 -1.00
N GLY A 18 -2.37 14.44 -0.90
CA GLY A 18 -1.74 14.93 0.34
C GLY A 18 -1.30 13.84 1.31
N PHE A 19 -0.91 12.66 0.83
CA PHE A 19 -0.34 11.61 1.67
C PHE A 19 0.83 10.92 0.97
N VAL A 20 1.66 10.23 1.76
CA VAL A 20 2.80 9.46 1.27
C VAL A 20 2.60 7.98 1.59
N ILE A 21 2.77 7.13 0.58
CA ILE A 21 2.73 5.67 0.72
C ILE A 21 4.15 5.12 0.70
N ARG A 22 4.46 4.18 1.60
CA ARG A 22 5.65 3.35 1.52
C ARG A 22 5.28 1.96 1.03
N HIS A 23 5.97 1.51 -0.01
CA HIS A 23 5.98 0.11 -0.40
C HIS A 23 7.02 -0.64 0.43
N ILE A 24 6.58 -1.65 1.15
CA ILE A 24 7.40 -2.44 2.06
C ILE A 24 7.41 -3.86 1.49
N THR A 25 8.60 -4.38 1.23
CA THR A 25 8.79 -5.75 0.79
C THR A 25 9.36 -6.57 1.93
N PHE A 26 8.68 -7.67 2.25
CA PHE A 26 9.14 -8.65 3.21
C PHE A 26 9.67 -9.88 2.48
N TYR A 27 10.96 -10.17 2.67
CA TYR A 27 11.61 -11.37 2.16
C TYR A 27 11.67 -12.40 3.28
N PRO A 28 10.81 -13.42 3.28
CA PRO A 28 10.83 -14.40 4.33
C PRO A 28 12.13 -15.23 4.29
N PRO A 29 12.69 -15.59 5.45
CA PRO A 29 14.01 -16.22 5.53
C PRO A 29 14.00 -17.63 4.96
N LYS A 30 15.05 -17.99 4.22
CA LYS A 30 15.26 -19.33 3.65
C LYS A 30 15.82 -20.32 4.69
N ASN A 31 15.20 -20.44 5.86
CA ASN A 31 15.63 -21.45 6.85
C ASN A 31 14.72 -22.67 6.78
N SER A 32 14.97 -23.56 5.82
CA SER A 32 14.46 -24.93 5.90
C SER A 32 15.55 -25.79 6.56
N PRO A 33 15.35 -26.34 7.77
CA PRO A 33 16.29 -27.28 8.39
C PRO A 33 16.38 -28.62 7.64
N ILE A 34 15.64 -28.80 6.54
CA ILE A 34 15.56 -30.01 5.75
C ILE A 34 16.18 -29.73 4.38
N GLU A 35 17.37 -30.27 4.13
CA GLU A 35 18.01 -30.25 2.82
C GLU A 35 17.09 -30.95 1.80
N GLY A 36 16.60 -30.21 0.79
CA GLY A 36 15.89 -30.78 -0.36
C GLY A 36 14.58 -30.10 -0.76
N MET A 37 13.94 -29.32 0.13
CA MET A 37 12.67 -28.65 -0.19
C MET A 37 12.90 -27.16 -0.45
N LYS A 38 13.17 -26.78 -1.71
CA LYS A 38 13.21 -25.37 -2.13
C LYS A 38 11.80 -24.77 -2.10
N CYS A 39 11.38 -24.29 -0.94
CA CYS A 39 10.23 -23.38 -0.87
C CYS A 39 10.63 -22.09 -1.60
N ILE A 40 10.12 -21.85 -2.81
CA ILE A 40 10.21 -20.54 -3.46
C ILE A 40 9.30 -19.62 -2.65
N GLN A 41 9.84 -19.06 -1.58
CA GLN A 41 9.10 -18.13 -0.74
C GLN A 41 9.01 -16.80 -1.52
N LYS A 42 7.83 -16.53 -2.09
CA LYS A 42 7.59 -15.27 -2.79
C LYS A 42 7.67 -14.11 -1.80
N PRO A 43 8.27 -12.97 -2.18
CA PRO A 43 8.23 -11.78 -1.35
C PRO A 43 6.78 -11.36 -1.11
N VAL A 44 6.49 -10.94 0.11
CA VAL A 44 5.19 -10.38 0.48
C VAL A 44 5.30 -8.87 0.44
N TYR A 45 4.35 -8.22 -0.22
CA TYR A 45 4.32 -6.77 -0.34
C TYR A 45 3.24 -6.19 0.56
N THR A 46 3.50 -5.01 1.11
CA THR A 46 2.48 -4.24 1.82
C THR A 46 2.68 -2.75 1.61
N LEU A 47 1.59 -2.01 1.67
CA LEU A 47 1.56 -0.56 1.53
C LEU A 47 1.17 0.06 2.87
N ALA A 48 1.95 1.02 3.33
CA ALA A 48 1.69 1.75 4.57
C ALA A 48 1.65 3.26 4.32
N ILE A 49 0.73 3.96 4.99
CA ILE A 49 0.69 5.42 4.99
C ILE A 49 1.77 5.92 5.94
N LEU A 50 2.75 6.64 5.40
CA LEU A 50 3.82 7.25 6.22
C LEU A 50 3.36 8.54 6.86
N THR A 51 2.81 9.43 6.03
CA THR A 51 2.45 10.79 6.44
C THR A 51 1.20 11.21 5.72
N VAL A 52 0.38 12.00 6.40
CA VAL A 52 -0.78 12.68 5.84
C VAL A 52 -0.59 14.17 6.11
N LYS A 53 -0.77 15.00 5.09
CA LYS A 53 -0.64 16.45 5.18
C LYS A 53 -1.92 17.01 5.81
N PRO A 54 -1.83 17.91 6.81
CA PRO A 54 -3.02 18.53 7.40
C PRO A 54 -3.78 19.35 6.35
N ALA A 55 -5.11 19.39 6.48
CA ALA A 55 -6.00 20.09 5.55
C ALA A 55 -5.83 19.66 4.08
N SER A 56 -5.51 18.39 3.88
CA SER A 56 -5.49 17.75 2.55
C SER A 56 -6.70 16.86 2.36
N ILE A 57 -6.95 16.47 1.11
CA ILE A 57 -8.06 15.55 0.75
C ILE A 57 -7.99 14.25 1.57
N ALA A 58 -6.78 13.72 1.81
CA ALA A 58 -6.61 12.53 2.62
C ALA A 58 -6.94 12.75 4.10
N ASP A 59 -6.59 13.91 4.66
CA ASP A 59 -6.88 14.28 6.04
C ASP A 59 -8.39 14.49 6.25
N GLU A 60 -9.04 15.21 5.33
CA GLU A 60 -10.49 15.43 5.32
C GLU A 60 -11.29 14.12 5.20
N ALA A 61 -10.75 13.14 4.46
CA ALA A 61 -11.32 11.81 4.36
C ALA A 61 -11.06 10.93 5.60
N GLY A 62 -10.26 11.40 6.56
CA GLY A 62 -9.93 10.68 7.78
C GLY A 62 -8.82 9.62 7.63
N LEU A 63 -7.99 9.72 6.58
CA LEU A 63 -6.79 8.90 6.45
C LEU A 63 -5.76 9.31 7.50
N ARG A 64 -5.11 8.33 8.14
CA ARG A 64 -4.09 8.58 9.15
C ARG A 64 -2.78 7.87 8.83
N ALA A 65 -1.68 8.46 9.28
CA ALA A 65 -0.38 7.82 9.27
C ALA A 65 -0.41 6.51 10.07
N GLY A 66 0.36 5.52 9.62
CA GLY A 66 0.40 4.17 10.20
C GLY A 66 -0.67 3.20 9.69
N TYR A 67 -1.64 3.68 8.91
CA TYR A 67 -2.65 2.79 8.32
C TYR A 67 -2.02 1.91 7.22
N ARG A 68 -2.41 0.63 7.21
CA ARG A 68 -2.03 -0.32 6.17
C ARG A 68 -3.10 -0.32 5.09
N ILE A 69 -2.70 -0.12 3.84
CA ILE A 69 -3.60 -0.27 2.70
C ILE A 69 -3.73 -1.75 2.38
N ILE A 70 -4.96 -2.24 2.35
CA ILE A 70 -5.32 -3.62 1.97
C ILE A 70 -5.79 -3.70 0.52
N GLU A 71 -6.48 -2.67 0.06
CA GLU A 71 -7.08 -2.55 -1.27
C GLU A 71 -6.98 -1.09 -1.75
N MET A 72 -6.71 -0.91 -3.04
CA MET A 72 -6.68 0.39 -3.69
C MET A 72 -7.44 0.29 -5.02
N ASN A 73 -8.43 1.17 -5.22
CA ASN A 73 -9.25 1.22 -6.44
C ASN A 73 -9.91 -0.12 -6.83
N GLY A 74 -10.31 -0.95 -5.85
CA GLY A 74 -10.90 -2.28 -6.13
C GLY A 74 -9.89 -3.41 -6.30
N GLN A 75 -8.59 -3.14 -6.17
CA GLN A 75 -7.53 -4.14 -6.32
C GLN A 75 -6.77 -4.36 -5.02
N ALA A 76 -6.60 -5.63 -4.63
CA ALA A 76 -5.84 -5.99 -3.45
C ALA A 76 -4.34 -5.71 -3.64
N VAL A 77 -3.70 -5.05 -2.67
CA VAL A 77 -2.34 -4.53 -2.85
C VAL A 77 -1.22 -5.46 -2.36
N HIS A 78 -1.56 -6.57 -1.69
CA HIS A 78 -0.60 -7.46 -1.02
C HIS A 78 0.39 -8.17 -1.96
N HIS A 79 0.04 -8.29 -3.24
CA HIS A 79 0.85 -8.95 -4.26
C HIS A 79 1.40 -7.97 -5.32
N LEU A 80 1.12 -6.67 -5.16
CA LEU A 80 1.47 -5.67 -6.15
C LEU A 80 2.91 -5.18 -5.96
N THR A 81 3.64 -5.11 -7.06
CA THR A 81 4.97 -4.50 -7.08
C THR A 81 4.84 -2.98 -7.06
N TYR A 82 5.93 -2.28 -6.72
CA TYR A 82 5.96 -0.81 -6.77
C TYR A 82 5.52 -0.26 -8.14
N SER A 83 5.92 -0.91 -9.23
CA SER A 83 5.52 -0.54 -10.60
C SER A 83 4.00 -0.64 -10.78
N ASP A 84 3.37 -1.70 -10.28
CA ASP A 84 1.91 -1.89 -10.42
C ASP A 84 1.15 -0.84 -9.61
N VAL A 85 1.61 -0.54 -8.39
CA VAL A 85 1.04 0.51 -7.56
C VAL A 85 1.13 1.88 -8.24
N CYS A 86 2.27 2.17 -8.89
CA CYS A 86 2.44 3.41 -9.65
C CYS A 86 1.45 3.50 -10.83
N LYS A 87 1.19 2.40 -11.54
CA LYS A 87 0.20 2.35 -12.62
C LYS A 87 -1.23 2.55 -12.13
N ILE A 88 -1.60 1.98 -10.97
CA ILE A 88 -2.94 2.13 -10.39
C ILE A 88 -3.19 3.55 -9.88
N THR A 89 -2.13 4.23 -9.43
CA THR A 89 -2.20 5.60 -8.90
C THR A 89 -2.18 6.65 -10.02
N LYS A 90 -1.48 6.39 -11.13
CA LYS A 90 -1.49 7.24 -12.32
C LYS A 90 -2.78 7.01 -13.11
N ARG A 91 -3.84 7.74 -12.75
CA ARG A 91 -5.08 7.81 -13.52
C ARG A 91 -5.48 9.26 -13.74
#